data_AF-A0A7X7TSY4-F1
#
_entry.id   AF-A0A7X7TSY4-F1
#
_cell.length_a   1.000
_cell.length_b   1.000
_cell.length_c   1.000
_cell.angle_alpha   90.00
_cell.angle_beta   90.00
_cell.angle_gamma   90.00
#
_symmetry.space_group_name_H-M   'P 1'
#
loop_
_entity.id
_entity.type
_entity.pdbx_description
1 polymer ?
#
loop_
_entity_poly.entity_id
_entity_poly.type
_entity_poly.pdbx_seq_one_letter_code
_entity_poly.pdbx_strand_id
1 'polypeptide(L)'
;MIVGIGNDIVEISRVDLRLEKRVLTPLERENKPKIDAQYVAGRFALKESYFKAVGTGIDGNSFQDLSFLNRSSGSLYCKIHKIGRYKIEPFNFLHCALSHDKFAMATTIVEREKGQVYIGIGTNLGNREENIKVALEMIEDFAQVLNVSNIYETKPYGKTEQPDFLNCVIEIDTMLAPEELLDRLLDVEAKLGRVRTEKWGPRIIDLDILFYGNLILENERLTVPHYDFENRLFFVQPMCDLNKNFFHPLSQRTMVDIFKSLSQSPQSL
;
A
#
# COMPACT_ATOMS: atom_id res chain seq x y z
N MET A 1 -16.12 -6.95 3.38
CA MET A 1 -16.60 -8.29 2.97
C MET A 1 -15.42 -9.21 2.92
N ILE A 2 -15.45 -10.30 3.71
CA ILE A 2 -14.38 -11.30 3.66
C ILE A 2 -14.45 -12.05 2.33
N VAL A 3 -13.38 -12.00 1.55
CA VAL A 3 -13.28 -12.64 0.23
C VAL A 3 -12.39 -13.88 0.25
N GLY A 4 -11.71 -14.14 1.36
CA GLY A 4 -10.87 -15.32 1.54
C GLY A 4 -10.37 -15.50 2.96
N ILE A 5 -10.22 -16.75 3.36
CA ILE A 5 -9.69 -17.15 4.67
C ILE A 5 -8.73 -18.31 4.44
N GLY A 6 -7.57 -18.25 5.08
CA GLY A 6 -6.62 -19.34 5.08
C GLY A 6 -6.08 -19.61 6.47
N ASN A 7 -5.89 -20.89 6.78
CA ASN A 7 -5.36 -21.36 8.05
C ASN A 7 -4.23 -22.34 7.80
N ASP A 8 -3.22 -22.29 8.65
CA ASP A 8 -2.15 -23.28 8.67
C ASP A 8 -1.69 -23.59 10.09
N ILE A 9 -1.25 -24.83 10.30
CA ILE A 9 -0.75 -25.31 11.58
C ILE A 9 0.50 -26.17 11.35
N VAL A 10 1.58 -25.84 12.04
CA VAL A 10 2.86 -26.53 11.92
C VAL A 10 3.34 -26.96 13.31
N GLU A 11 3.66 -28.24 13.50
CA GLU A 11 4.31 -28.70 14.74
C GLU A 11 5.78 -28.24 14.75
N ILE A 12 6.17 -27.40 15.71
CA ILE A 12 7.47 -26.71 15.71
C ILE A 12 8.63 -27.70 15.74
N SER A 13 8.49 -28.79 16.49
CA SER A 13 9.52 -29.83 16.61
C SER A 13 9.80 -30.59 15.32
N ARG A 14 8.93 -30.48 14.31
CA ARG A 14 9.08 -31.13 13.01
C ARG A 14 9.72 -30.24 11.94
N VAL A 15 9.99 -28.97 12.25
CA VAL A 15 10.55 -28.04 11.29
C VAL A 15 12.07 -28.22 11.18
N ASP A 16 12.51 -28.57 9.97
CA ASP A 16 13.93 -28.61 9.63
C ASP A 16 14.43 -27.19 9.31
N LEU A 17 15.42 -26.71 10.08
CA LEU A 17 16.06 -25.41 9.86
C LEU A 17 16.74 -25.27 8.50
N ARG A 18 17.01 -26.37 7.79
CA ARG A 18 17.49 -26.31 6.39
C ARG A 18 16.49 -25.62 5.46
N LEU A 19 15.20 -25.56 5.82
CA LEU A 19 14.17 -24.84 5.08
C LEU A 19 14.26 -23.32 5.24
N GLU A 20 15.06 -22.80 6.17
CA GLU A 20 15.17 -21.37 6.48
C GLU A 20 15.33 -20.52 5.22
N LYS A 21 16.30 -20.84 4.35
CA LYS A 21 16.57 -20.04 3.15
C LYS A 21 15.44 -20.07 2.13
N ARG A 22 14.64 -21.15 2.13
CA ARG A 22 13.49 -21.31 1.24
C ARG A 22 12.28 -20.54 1.77
N VAL A 23 12.04 -20.61 3.08
CA VAL A 23 10.85 -20.03 3.73
C VAL A 23 11.04 -18.56 4.03
N LEU A 24 12.19 -18.17 4.58
CA LEU A 24 12.45 -16.80 5.01
C LEU A 24 13.00 -15.95 3.87
N THR A 25 12.43 -14.77 3.72
CA THR A 25 12.98 -13.68 2.91
C THR A 25 14.22 -13.07 3.57
N PRO A 26 15.07 -12.35 2.82
CA PRO A 26 16.16 -11.58 3.41
C PRO A 26 15.68 -10.65 4.54
N LEU A 27 14.57 -9.94 4.32
CA LEU A 27 13.98 -9.03 5.32
C LEU A 27 13.55 -9.75 6.61
N GLU A 28 12.98 -10.95 6.52
CA GLU A 28 12.60 -11.72 7.72
C GLU A 28 13.83 -12.20 8.50
N ARG A 29 14.91 -12.57 7.81
CA ARG A 29 16.17 -12.94 8.46
C ARG A 29 16.79 -11.74 9.18
N GLU A 30 16.73 -10.55 8.60
CA GLU A 30 17.20 -9.31 9.24
C GLU A 30 16.29 -8.87 10.40
N ASN A 31 14.98 -9.13 10.31
CA ASN A 31 14.00 -8.77 11.33
C ASN A 31 14.18 -9.55 12.65
N LYS A 32 14.88 -10.69 12.64
CA LYS A 32 15.07 -11.54 13.81
C LYS A 32 16.56 -11.85 14.07
N PRO A 33 17.15 -11.42 15.20
CA PRO A 33 18.58 -11.62 15.48
C PRO A 33 19.04 -13.08 15.57
N LYS A 34 18.13 -13.99 15.97
CA LYS A 34 18.40 -15.42 16.06
C LYS A 34 17.21 -16.18 15.48
N ILE A 35 17.50 -16.97 14.46
CA ILE A 35 16.52 -17.81 13.78
C ILE A 35 16.48 -19.16 14.50
N ASP A 36 15.29 -19.57 14.92
CA ASP A 36 15.01 -20.86 15.53
C ASP A 36 13.84 -21.56 14.82
N ALA A 37 13.57 -22.82 15.22
CA ALA A 37 12.54 -23.62 14.59
C ALA A 37 11.15 -23.00 14.74
N GLN A 38 10.88 -22.33 15.86
CA GLN A 38 9.61 -21.62 16.10
C GLN A 38 9.42 -20.48 15.09
N TYR A 39 10.46 -19.68 14.84
CA TYR A 39 10.40 -18.58 13.87
C TYR A 39 10.16 -19.10 12.45
N VAL A 40 10.91 -20.12 12.01
CA VAL A 40 10.73 -20.72 10.68
C VAL A 40 9.33 -21.34 10.55
N ALA A 41 8.86 -22.07 11.57
CA ALA A 41 7.52 -22.65 11.61
C ALA A 41 6.43 -21.58 11.47
N GLY A 42 6.52 -20.49 12.23
CA GLY A 42 5.55 -19.41 12.20
C GLY A 42 5.50 -18.70 10.85
N ARG A 43 6.65 -18.48 10.21
CA ARG A 43 6.71 -17.86 8.87
C ARG A 43 6.23 -18.79 7.77
N PHE A 44 6.51 -20.09 7.88
CA PHE A 44 5.92 -21.09 7.00
C PHE A 44 4.39 -21.05 7.11
N ALA A 45 3.86 -21.16 8.33
CA ALA A 45 2.43 -21.20 8.58
C ALA A 45 1.72 -19.94 8.05
N LEU A 46 2.28 -18.76 8.31
CA LEU A 46 1.71 -17.48 7.83
C LEU A 46 1.67 -17.38 6.31
N LYS A 47 2.70 -17.86 5.61
CA LYS A 47 2.73 -17.80 4.15
C LYS A 47 1.79 -18.81 3.53
N GLU A 48 1.73 -20.03 4.07
CA GLU A 48 0.73 -21.02 3.67
C GLU A 48 -0.70 -20.53 3.94
N SER A 49 -0.96 -19.92 5.10
CA SER A 49 -2.28 -19.34 5.39
C SER A 49 -2.63 -18.22 4.42
N TYR A 50 -1.67 -17.36 4.05
CA TYR A 50 -1.88 -16.34 3.02
C TYR A 50 -2.24 -16.95 1.67
N PHE A 51 -1.46 -17.90 1.20
CA PHE A 51 -1.68 -18.54 -0.10
C PHE A 51 -2.99 -19.31 -0.19
N LYS A 52 -3.44 -19.89 0.91
CA LYS A 52 -4.78 -20.49 1.03
C LYS A 52 -5.87 -19.42 0.98
N ALA A 53 -5.68 -18.29 1.67
CA ALA A 53 -6.64 -17.19 1.69
C ALA A 53 -6.86 -16.58 0.30
N VAL A 54 -5.81 -16.47 -0.51
CA VAL A 54 -5.90 -15.95 -1.90
C VAL A 54 -6.29 -17.02 -2.94
N GLY A 55 -6.63 -18.23 -2.49
CA GLY A 55 -7.21 -19.30 -3.32
C GLY A 55 -6.22 -20.07 -4.21
N THR A 56 -4.92 -19.82 -4.10
CA THR A 56 -3.91 -20.44 -4.98
C THR A 56 -3.20 -21.63 -4.34
N GLY A 57 -3.02 -21.61 -3.01
CA GLY A 57 -1.93 -22.37 -2.40
C GLY A 57 -0.57 -21.90 -2.96
N ILE A 58 0.45 -22.75 -2.86
CA ILE A 58 1.80 -22.40 -3.34
C ILE A 58 1.93 -22.44 -4.88
N ASP A 59 0.88 -22.85 -5.61
CA ASP A 59 0.92 -22.98 -7.07
C ASP A 59 1.17 -21.63 -7.77
N GLY A 60 2.33 -21.50 -8.40
CA GLY A 60 2.79 -20.28 -9.05
C GLY A 60 3.30 -19.18 -8.11
N ASN A 61 3.31 -19.42 -6.79
CA ASN A 61 3.82 -18.49 -5.79
C ASN A 61 5.09 -19.04 -5.13
N SER A 62 5.87 -18.14 -4.55
CA SER A 62 7.06 -18.45 -3.78
C SER A 62 6.91 -17.91 -2.37
N PHE A 63 7.43 -18.63 -1.38
CA PHE A 63 7.58 -18.07 -0.03
C PHE A 63 8.41 -16.77 0.00
N GLN A 64 9.15 -16.46 -1.05
CA GLN A 64 9.89 -15.21 -1.18
C GLN A 64 9.03 -14.02 -1.63
N ASP A 65 7.80 -14.27 -2.10
CA ASP A 65 6.91 -13.24 -2.66
C ASP A 65 6.29 -12.33 -1.58
N LEU A 66 6.39 -12.71 -0.30
CA LEU A 66 5.93 -11.91 0.83
C LEU A 66 6.80 -12.13 2.07
N SER A 67 6.87 -11.11 2.93
CA SER A 67 7.50 -11.15 4.24
C SER A 67 6.46 -10.89 5.33
N PHE A 68 6.54 -11.64 6.42
CA PHE A 68 5.84 -11.31 7.66
C PHE A 68 6.82 -10.72 8.66
N LEU A 69 6.62 -9.44 8.98
CA LEU A 69 7.54 -8.66 9.79
C LEU A 69 6.86 -8.23 11.09
N ASN A 70 7.65 -8.07 12.14
CA ASN A 70 7.17 -7.50 13.40
C ASN A 70 7.48 -6.00 13.42
N ARG A 71 6.50 -5.19 13.81
CA ARG A 71 6.69 -3.78 14.16
C ARG A 71 7.46 -3.65 15.48
N SER A 72 7.91 -2.45 15.79
CA SER A 72 8.50 -2.12 17.09
C SER A 72 7.55 -2.43 18.26
N SER A 73 6.23 -2.33 18.05
CA SER A 73 5.19 -2.73 19.00
C SER A 73 5.06 -4.24 19.20
N GLY A 74 5.78 -5.05 18.43
CA GLY A 74 5.67 -6.51 18.39
C GLY A 74 4.56 -7.03 17.47
N SER A 75 3.63 -6.16 17.04
CA SER A 75 2.55 -6.55 16.14
C SER A 75 3.04 -7.01 14.77
N LEU A 76 2.36 -7.99 14.19
CA LEU A 76 2.69 -8.56 12.88
C LEU A 76 2.12 -7.70 11.74
N TYR A 77 2.81 -7.68 10.61
CA TYR A 77 2.24 -7.28 9.32
C TYR A 77 2.83 -8.08 8.18
N CYS A 78 2.10 -8.13 7.08
CA CYS A 78 2.56 -8.71 5.82
C CYS A 78 3.03 -7.59 4.90
N LYS A 79 4.23 -7.73 4.34
CA LYS A 79 4.72 -6.94 3.21
C LYS A 79 4.73 -7.85 1.99
N ILE A 80 4.01 -7.44 0.94
CA ILE A 80 3.92 -8.14 -0.33
C ILE A 80 5.03 -7.60 -1.24
N HIS A 81 5.85 -8.48 -1.80
CA HIS A 81 6.91 -8.14 -2.77
C HIS A 81 6.49 -8.44 -4.19
N LYS A 82 5.54 -9.36 -4.36
CA LYS A 82 5.02 -9.75 -5.66
C LYS A 82 3.55 -10.10 -5.52
N ILE A 83 2.72 -9.46 -6.35
CA ILE A 83 1.31 -9.85 -6.47
C ILE A 83 1.25 -11.15 -7.28
N GLY A 84 0.72 -12.21 -6.65
CA GLY A 84 0.51 -13.50 -7.28
C GLY A 84 -0.73 -13.53 -8.19
N ARG A 85 -0.96 -14.66 -8.86
CA ARG A 85 -2.20 -14.89 -9.63
C ARG A 85 -3.33 -15.31 -8.70
N TYR A 86 -3.89 -14.36 -7.96
CA TYR A 86 -4.95 -14.64 -7.00
C TYR A 86 -6.21 -15.18 -7.69
N LYS A 87 -6.87 -16.15 -7.07
CA LYS A 87 -8.11 -16.77 -7.57
C LYS A 87 -9.35 -16.26 -6.83
N ILE A 88 -9.21 -15.09 -6.22
CA ILE A 88 -10.24 -14.39 -5.45
C ILE A 88 -10.46 -12.99 -6.02
N GLU A 89 -11.53 -12.33 -5.60
CA GLU A 89 -11.73 -10.92 -5.87
C GLU A 89 -10.59 -10.07 -5.29
N PRO A 90 -10.26 -8.91 -5.91
CA PRO A 90 -9.35 -7.94 -5.33
C PRO A 90 -9.79 -7.54 -3.92
N PHE A 91 -8.81 -7.30 -3.07
CA PHE A 91 -9.00 -6.96 -1.67
C PHE A 91 -8.07 -5.81 -1.31
N ASN A 92 -8.50 -4.98 -0.36
CA ASN A 92 -7.76 -3.84 0.16
C ASN A 92 -7.38 -4.02 1.64
N PHE A 93 -7.90 -5.06 2.30
CA PHE A 93 -7.55 -5.39 3.68
C PHE A 93 -7.00 -6.81 3.81
N LEU A 94 -5.91 -6.91 4.56
CA LEU A 94 -5.22 -8.13 4.91
C LEU A 94 -5.03 -8.17 6.43
N HIS A 95 -5.62 -9.18 7.06
CA HIS A 95 -5.55 -9.40 8.50
C HIS A 95 -4.81 -10.71 8.75
N CYS A 96 -3.82 -10.69 9.65
CA CYS A 96 -2.98 -11.85 9.91
C CYS A 96 -2.76 -12.02 11.41
N ALA A 97 -2.88 -13.26 11.88
CA ALA A 97 -2.62 -13.65 13.26
C ALA A 97 -1.67 -14.84 13.30
N LEU A 98 -0.80 -14.87 14.31
CA LEU A 98 0.14 -15.96 14.57
C LEU A 98 0.17 -16.22 16.08
N SER A 99 -0.06 -17.45 16.48
CA SER A 99 0.13 -17.93 17.86
C SER A 99 1.09 -19.10 17.89
N HIS A 100 1.75 -19.29 19.04
CA HIS A 100 2.71 -20.37 19.25
C HIS A 100 2.46 -21.05 20.59
N ASP A 101 2.54 -22.38 20.56
CA ASP A 101 2.75 -23.24 21.72
C ASP A 101 3.59 -24.44 21.25
N LYS A 102 3.10 -25.68 21.33
CA LYS A 102 3.69 -26.82 20.61
C LYS A 102 3.62 -26.66 19.08
N PHE A 103 2.65 -25.90 18.61
CA PHE A 103 2.39 -25.62 17.20
C PHE A 103 2.55 -24.14 16.91
N ALA A 104 2.93 -23.80 15.68
CA ALA A 104 2.72 -22.49 15.11
C ALA A 104 1.37 -22.50 14.37
N MET A 105 0.44 -21.66 14.77
CA MET A 105 -0.89 -21.56 14.16
C MET A 105 -1.05 -20.18 13.54
N ALA A 106 -1.36 -20.15 12.25
CA ALA A 106 -1.52 -18.92 11.49
C ALA A 106 -2.90 -18.85 10.85
N THR A 107 -3.47 -17.64 10.87
CA THR A 107 -4.72 -17.31 10.19
C THR A 107 -4.50 -16.06 9.35
N THR A 108 -4.93 -16.11 8.10
CA THR A 108 -5.00 -14.96 7.21
C THR A 108 -6.43 -14.77 6.75
N ILE A 109 -6.92 -13.53 6.84
CA ILE A 109 -8.21 -13.11 6.31
C ILE A 109 -7.93 -12.01 5.30
N VAL A 110 -8.47 -12.18 4.10
CA VAL A 110 -8.47 -11.14 3.05
C VAL A 110 -9.87 -10.58 2.92
N GLU A 111 -9.95 -9.28 2.93
CA GLU A 111 -11.20 -8.54 2.98
C GLU A 111 -11.21 -7.44 1.93
N ARG A 112 -12.34 -7.36 1.23
CA ARG A 112 -12.70 -6.25 0.37
C ARG A 112 -13.66 -5.32 1.12
N GLU A 113 -13.21 -4.15 1.48
CA GLU A 113 -14.07 -3.05 1.89
C GLU A 113 -14.34 -2.13 0.71
N LYS A 114 -15.55 -1.56 0.65
CA LYS A 114 -15.86 -0.52 -0.33
C LYS A 114 -15.03 0.73 -0.01
N GLY A 115 -14.36 1.30 -1.01
CA GLY A 115 -13.54 2.49 -0.81
C GLY A 115 -12.16 2.18 -0.22
N GLN A 116 -11.65 3.07 0.64
CA GLN A 116 -10.35 2.95 1.31
C GLN A 116 -9.13 2.84 0.37
N VAL A 117 -9.28 3.19 -0.91
CA VAL A 117 -8.17 3.35 -1.85
C VAL A 117 -8.06 4.84 -2.15
N TYR A 118 -6.87 5.40 -1.91
CA TYR A 118 -6.68 6.84 -1.96
C TYR A 118 -5.62 7.21 -3.00
N ILE A 119 -5.96 8.16 -3.86
CA ILE A 119 -5.10 8.63 -4.95
C ILE A 119 -4.81 10.11 -4.72
N GLY A 120 -3.53 10.48 -4.74
CA GLY A 120 -3.08 11.87 -4.79
C GLY A 120 -3.10 12.37 -6.22
N ILE A 121 -3.63 13.56 -6.43
CA ILE A 121 -3.68 14.24 -7.71
C ILE A 121 -2.86 15.52 -7.61
N GLY A 122 -1.95 15.75 -8.56
CA GLY A 122 -1.14 16.98 -8.63
C GLY A 122 -1.03 17.53 -10.05
N THR A 123 -1.14 18.83 -10.24
CA THR A 123 -1.00 19.50 -11.55
C THR A 123 -0.43 20.90 -11.42
N ASN A 124 0.49 21.29 -12.30
CA ASN A 124 1.03 22.66 -12.32
C ASN A 124 1.15 23.27 -13.73
N LEU A 125 0.67 22.60 -14.77
CA LEU A 125 0.72 23.11 -16.15
C LEU A 125 -0.68 23.29 -16.75
N GLY A 126 -0.84 24.31 -17.58
CA GLY A 126 -2.07 24.57 -18.32
C GLY A 126 -3.25 24.95 -17.41
N ASN A 127 -4.46 24.51 -17.76
CA ASN A 127 -5.64 24.73 -16.94
C ASN A 127 -5.73 23.66 -15.84
N ARG A 128 -5.10 23.94 -14.69
CA ARG A 128 -4.94 23.01 -13.57
C ARG A 128 -6.28 22.45 -13.05
N GLU A 129 -7.31 23.28 -12.91
CA GLU A 129 -8.63 22.84 -12.45
C GLU A 129 -9.31 21.90 -13.46
N GLU A 130 -9.23 22.24 -14.74
CA GLU A 130 -9.78 21.38 -15.81
C GLU A 130 -9.03 20.05 -15.89
N ASN A 131 -7.70 20.04 -15.71
CA ASN A 131 -6.92 18.80 -15.69
C ASN A 131 -7.40 17.86 -14.57
N ILE A 132 -7.66 18.38 -13.37
CA ILE A 132 -8.20 17.59 -12.24
C ILE A 132 -9.58 17.06 -12.62
N LYS A 133 -10.47 17.92 -13.13
CA LYS A 133 -11.83 17.54 -13.51
C LYS A 133 -11.83 16.40 -14.55
N VAL A 134 -11.07 16.55 -15.64
CA VAL A 134 -10.98 15.52 -16.69
C VAL A 134 -10.35 14.24 -16.15
N ALA A 135 -9.33 14.32 -15.28
CA ALA A 135 -8.76 13.14 -14.64
C ALA A 135 -9.80 12.37 -13.82
N LEU A 136 -10.66 13.07 -13.06
CA LEU A 136 -11.74 12.44 -12.30
C LEU A 136 -12.77 11.76 -13.22
N GLU A 137 -13.19 12.45 -14.29
CA GLU A 137 -14.11 11.88 -15.29
C GLU A 137 -13.54 10.60 -15.93
N MET A 138 -12.24 10.57 -16.22
CA MET A 138 -11.57 9.39 -16.78
C MET A 138 -11.36 8.26 -15.77
N ILE A 139 -11.22 8.57 -14.48
CA ILE A 139 -11.10 7.57 -13.41
C ILE A 139 -12.44 6.84 -13.21
N GLU A 140 -13.57 7.54 -13.36
CA GLU A 140 -14.93 6.95 -13.30
C GLU A 140 -15.15 5.82 -14.32
N ASP A 141 -14.37 5.75 -15.40
CA ASP A 141 -14.40 4.64 -16.37
C ASP A 141 -13.94 3.30 -15.77
N PHE A 142 -13.26 3.30 -14.62
CA PHE A 142 -12.68 2.08 -14.03
C PHE A 142 -12.66 2.00 -12.50
N ALA A 143 -13.04 3.08 -11.82
CA ALA A 143 -13.22 3.12 -10.39
C ALA A 143 -14.28 4.17 -10.04
N GLN A 144 -15.11 3.89 -9.05
CA GLN A 144 -16.08 4.87 -8.56
C GLN A 144 -15.36 5.89 -7.67
N VAL A 145 -15.45 7.20 -7.98
CA VAL A 145 -14.95 8.24 -7.07
C VAL A 145 -15.98 8.44 -5.96
N LEU A 146 -15.58 8.17 -4.72
CA LEU A 146 -16.46 8.26 -3.56
C LEU A 146 -16.41 9.65 -2.93
N ASN A 147 -15.19 10.17 -2.74
CA ASN A 147 -14.95 11.45 -2.08
C ASN A 147 -13.77 12.18 -2.73
N VAL A 148 -13.81 13.51 -2.70
CA VAL A 148 -12.73 14.40 -3.16
C VAL A 148 -12.42 15.38 -2.04
N SER A 149 -11.14 15.54 -1.70
CA SER A 149 -10.70 16.50 -0.67
C SER A 149 -10.86 17.94 -1.15
N ASN A 150 -10.56 18.91 -0.28
CA ASN A 150 -10.28 20.26 -0.75
C ASN A 150 -9.07 20.26 -1.71
N ILE A 151 -9.06 21.23 -2.62
CA ILE A 151 -7.92 21.49 -3.51
C ILE A 151 -7.01 22.51 -2.84
N TYR A 152 -5.72 22.22 -2.83
CA TYR A 152 -4.68 23.06 -2.23
C TYR A 152 -3.68 23.53 -3.26
N GLU A 153 -3.45 24.84 -3.31
CA GLU A 153 -2.31 25.40 -4.05
C GLU A 153 -1.05 25.34 -3.19
N THR A 154 0.01 24.72 -3.70
CA THR A 154 1.27 24.54 -2.95
C THR A 154 2.49 24.82 -3.82
N LYS A 155 3.58 25.22 -3.17
CA LYS A 155 4.87 25.35 -3.83
C LYS A 155 5.37 23.99 -4.35
N PRO A 156 6.15 23.98 -5.45
CA PRO A 156 6.77 22.76 -5.96
C PRO A 156 7.71 22.12 -4.93
N TYR A 157 7.70 20.78 -4.87
CA TYR A 157 8.61 20.03 -4.01
C TYR A 157 9.92 19.70 -4.76
N GLY A 158 11.07 20.00 -4.14
CA GLY A 158 12.39 19.76 -4.72
C GLY A 158 12.82 20.86 -5.70
N LYS A 159 12.37 20.80 -6.96
CA LYS A 159 12.68 21.83 -7.97
C LYS A 159 11.70 22.98 -7.88
N THR A 160 12.15 24.13 -7.40
CA THR A 160 11.25 25.25 -7.08
C THR A 160 11.05 26.25 -8.22
N GLU A 161 11.90 26.23 -9.25
CA GLU A 161 11.77 27.09 -10.45
C GLU A 161 10.70 26.57 -11.42
N GLN A 162 9.45 26.48 -10.96
CA GLN A 162 8.28 26.08 -11.75
C GLN A 162 6.99 26.64 -11.16
N PRO A 163 5.85 26.61 -11.88
CA PRO A 163 4.57 27.06 -11.35
C PRO A 163 4.12 26.24 -10.14
N ASP A 164 3.31 26.87 -9.29
CA ASP A 164 2.68 26.24 -8.13
C ASP A 164 1.74 25.11 -8.56
N PHE A 165 1.65 24.07 -7.73
CA PHE A 165 0.79 22.92 -7.96
C PHE A 165 -0.59 23.14 -7.35
N LEU A 166 -1.65 22.68 -8.03
CA LEU A 166 -2.88 22.28 -7.36
C LEU A 166 -2.77 20.81 -6.98
N ASN A 167 -3.06 20.49 -5.71
CA ASN A 167 -3.07 19.13 -5.18
C ASN A 167 -4.39 18.83 -4.48
N CYS A 168 -4.87 17.61 -4.65
CA CYS A 168 -5.97 17.04 -3.86
C CYS A 168 -5.78 15.53 -3.68
N VAL A 169 -6.60 14.93 -2.83
CA VAL A 169 -6.69 13.47 -2.67
C VAL A 169 -8.12 13.06 -2.95
N ILE A 170 -8.29 11.90 -3.58
CA ILE A 170 -9.59 11.27 -3.76
C ILE A 170 -9.62 9.91 -3.10
N GLU A 171 -10.81 9.52 -2.64
CA GLU A 171 -11.13 8.16 -2.26
C GLU A 171 -11.91 7.49 -3.39
N ILE A 172 -11.49 6.30 -3.78
CA ILE A 172 -12.14 5.51 -4.83
C ILE A 172 -12.54 4.12 -4.34
N ASP A 173 -13.56 3.55 -4.98
CA ASP A 173 -13.88 2.12 -4.93
C ASP A 173 -13.55 1.48 -6.28
N THR A 174 -12.81 0.38 -6.28
CA THR A 174 -12.39 -0.29 -7.53
C THR A 174 -12.40 -1.81 -7.39
N MET A 175 -12.46 -2.49 -8.54
CA MET A 175 -12.28 -3.93 -8.69
C MET A 175 -10.95 -4.24 -9.41
N LEU A 176 -10.01 -3.32 -9.43
CA LEU A 176 -8.67 -3.52 -9.98
C LEU A 176 -7.68 -3.82 -8.85
N ALA A 177 -6.80 -4.80 -9.05
CA ALA A 177 -5.65 -4.99 -8.16
C ALA A 177 -4.70 -3.77 -8.22
N PRO A 178 -3.83 -3.57 -7.21
CA PRO A 178 -2.98 -2.38 -7.12
C PRO A 178 -2.15 -2.07 -8.38
N GLU A 179 -1.55 -3.08 -9.02
CA GLU A 179 -0.78 -2.89 -10.25
C GLU A 179 -1.65 -2.59 -11.47
N GLU A 180 -2.84 -3.18 -11.54
CA GLU A 180 -3.79 -2.89 -12.63
C GLU A 180 -4.34 -1.47 -12.49
N LEU A 181 -4.59 -1.02 -11.26
CA LEU A 181 -4.96 0.36 -10.97
C LEU A 181 -3.83 1.31 -11.39
N LEU A 182 -2.58 0.99 -11.06
CA LEU A 182 -1.43 1.79 -11.49
C LEU A 182 -1.40 1.92 -13.02
N ASP A 183 -1.58 0.82 -13.76
CA ASP A 183 -1.60 0.86 -15.23
C ASP A 183 -2.69 1.80 -15.77
N ARG A 184 -3.91 1.74 -15.20
CA ARG A 184 -5.01 2.62 -15.60
C ARG A 184 -4.75 4.08 -15.28
N LEU A 185 -4.13 4.38 -14.13
CA LEU A 185 -3.74 5.75 -13.79
C LEU A 185 -2.66 6.29 -14.73
N LEU A 186 -1.65 5.48 -15.06
CA LEU A 186 -0.62 5.85 -16.04
C LEU A 186 -1.21 6.14 -17.42
N ASP A 187 -2.22 5.37 -17.84
CA ASP A 187 -2.95 5.62 -19.09
C ASP A 187 -3.71 6.96 -19.07
N VAL A 188 -4.31 7.32 -17.94
CA VAL A 188 -4.96 8.64 -17.76
C VAL A 188 -3.93 9.76 -17.88
N GLU A 189 -2.77 9.63 -17.23
CA GLU A 189 -1.69 10.60 -17.34
C GLU A 189 -1.22 10.78 -18.79
N ALA A 190 -1.01 9.68 -19.51
CA ALA A 190 -0.55 9.69 -20.89
C ALA A 190 -1.57 10.38 -21.82
N LYS A 191 -2.86 10.07 -21.66
CA LYS A 191 -3.95 10.67 -22.45
C LYS A 191 -4.12 12.17 -22.20
N LEU A 192 -3.85 12.64 -20.97
CA LEU A 192 -3.82 14.07 -20.64
C LEU A 192 -2.53 14.77 -21.13
N GLY A 193 -1.58 14.03 -21.70
CA GLY A 193 -0.37 14.60 -22.29
C GLY A 193 0.82 14.68 -21.35
N ARG A 194 0.84 13.89 -20.26
CA ARG A 194 2.03 13.80 -19.40
C ARG A 194 3.21 13.20 -20.19
N VAL A 195 4.31 13.95 -20.27
CA VAL A 195 5.59 13.49 -20.81
C VAL A 195 6.63 13.44 -19.69
N ARG A 196 7.24 12.27 -19.47
CA ARG A 196 8.25 12.07 -18.43
C ARG A 196 9.64 12.48 -18.95
N THR A 197 9.90 13.78 -19.00
CA THR A 197 11.19 14.33 -19.45
C THR A 197 12.19 14.52 -18.30
N GLU A 198 11.73 14.83 -17.09
CA GLU A 198 12.60 15.21 -15.99
C GLU A 198 12.04 14.79 -14.62
N LYS A 199 12.91 14.35 -13.71
CA LYS A 199 12.55 14.06 -12.32
C LYS A 199 12.18 15.37 -11.58
N TRP A 200 10.99 15.39 -10.98
CA TRP A 200 10.38 16.52 -10.28
C TRP A 200 10.10 17.77 -11.14
N GLY A 201 10.00 17.59 -12.46
CA GLY A 201 9.66 18.67 -13.37
C GLY A 201 8.16 19.00 -13.41
N PRO A 202 7.79 20.05 -14.15
CA PRO A 202 6.40 20.44 -14.38
C PRO A 202 5.62 19.34 -15.10
N ARG A 203 4.34 19.20 -14.79
CA ARG A 203 3.46 18.15 -15.33
C ARG A 203 2.01 18.60 -15.40
N ILE A 204 1.34 18.13 -16.45
CA ILE A 204 -0.09 18.37 -16.68
C ILE A 204 -0.95 17.67 -15.62
N ILE A 205 -0.54 16.48 -15.21
CA ILE A 205 -1.19 15.72 -14.14
C ILE A 205 -0.20 14.68 -13.57
N ASP A 206 -0.37 14.34 -12.29
CA ASP A 206 0.34 13.33 -11.53
C ASP A 206 -0.69 12.59 -10.69
N LEU A 207 -0.77 11.26 -10.83
CA LEU A 207 -1.72 10.40 -10.13
C LEU A 207 -0.94 9.35 -9.34
N ASP A 208 -0.89 9.51 -8.02
CA ASP A 208 -0.13 8.64 -7.12
C ASP A 208 -1.07 7.79 -6.25
N ILE A 209 -0.90 6.46 -6.24
CA ILE A 209 -1.59 5.60 -5.27
C ILE A 209 -0.97 5.82 -3.89
N LEU A 210 -1.71 6.45 -2.99
CA LEU A 210 -1.24 6.76 -1.63
C LEU A 210 -1.46 5.59 -0.69
N PHE A 211 -2.66 5.00 -0.73
CA PHE A 211 -3.06 3.89 0.11
C PHE A 211 -3.98 2.95 -0.66
N TYR A 212 -3.92 1.67 -0.30
CA TYR A 212 -4.84 0.65 -0.80
C TYR A 212 -5.29 -0.18 0.41
N GLY A 213 -6.26 0.35 1.15
CA GLY A 213 -6.67 -0.08 2.48
C GLY A 213 -5.48 -0.22 3.43
N ASN A 214 -5.28 -1.41 4.00
CA ASN A 214 -4.14 -1.68 4.89
C ASN A 214 -2.98 -2.41 4.21
N LEU A 215 -3.03 -2.58 2.89
CA LEU A 215 -1.99 -3.32 2.17
C LEU A 215 -0.63 -2.61 2.30
N ILE A 216 0.39 -3.44 2.47
CA ILE A 216 1.79 -3.04 2.39
C ILE A 216 2.40 -3.82 1.23
N LEU A 217 2.63 -3.13 0.13
CA LEU A 217 3.18 -3.63 -1.12
C LEU A 217 4.44 -2.85 -1.44
N GLU A 218 5.52 -3.55 -1.77
CA GLU A 218 6.76 -2.92 -2.22
C GLU A 218 7.41 -3.79 -3.28
N ASN A 219 7.35 -3.34 -4.52
CA ASN A 219 8.01 -4.01 -5.64
C ASN A 219 8.65 -2.99 -6.59
N GLU A 220 9.22 -3.46 -7.69
CA GLU A 220 9.94 -2.60 -8.65
C GLU A 220 9.06 -1.52 -9.30
N ARG A 221 7.73 -1.73 -9.33
CA ARG A 221 6.76 -0.85 -10.01
C ARG A 221 6.00 0.04 -9.04
N LEU A 222 5.67 -0.46 -7.86
CA LEU A 222 4.71 0.14 -6.94
C LEU A 222 5.10 -0.05 -5.47
N THR A 223 5.02 1.05 -4.71
CA THR A 223 5.13 1.05 -3.25
C THR A 223 3.85 1.63 -2.66
N VAL A 224 3.14 0.83 -1.86
CA VAL A 224 1.94 1.22 -1.11
C VAL A 224 2.11 0.77 0.35
N PRO A 225 1.85 1.63 1.36
CA PRO A 225 1.58 3.06 1.25
C PRO A 225 2.68 3.82 0.51
N HIS A 226 2.34 4.97 -0.09
CA HIS A 226 3.32 5.79 -0.80
C HIS A 226 4.49 6.14 0.12
N TYR A 227 5.72 5.81 -0.30
CA TYR A 227 6.92 5.81 0.55
C TYR A 227 7.23 7.16 1.23
N ASP A 228 6.88 8.26 0.58
CA ASP A 228 7.14 9.63 1.04
C ASP A 228 5.90 10.34 1.62
N PHE A 229 4.82 9.60 1.88
CA PHE A 229 3.53 10.19 2.28
C PHE A 229 3.66 11.07 3.54
N GLU A 230 4.27 10.56 4.61
CA GLU A 230 4.40 11.28 5.88
C GLU A 230 5.33 12.50 5.84
N ASN A 231 6.01 12.76 4.71
CA ASN A 231 6.86 13.94 4.53
C ASN A 231 6.20 15.03 3.68
N ARG A 232 5.02 14.76 3.12
CA ARG A 232 4.36 15.61 2.12
C ARG A 232 3.07 16.19 2.64
N LEU A 233 3.13 17.45 3.09
CA LEU A 233 1.94 18.14 3.60
C LEU A 233 0.81 18.20 2.57
N PHE A 234 1.13 18.37 1.28
CA PHE A 234 0.16 18.38 0.18
C PHE A 234 -0.52 17.03 -0.08
N PHE A 235 -0.05 15.93 0.53
CA PHE A 235 -0.79 14.66 0.60
C PHE A 235 -1.52 14.53 1.93
N VAL A 236 -0.82 14.79 3.03
CA VAL A 236 -1.33 14.56 4.39
C VAL A 236 -2.51 15.46 4.72
N GLN A 237 -2.46 16.74 4.35
CA GLN A 237 -3.52 17.69 4.62
C GLN A 237 -4.84 17.30 3.91
N PRO A 238 -4.89 17.14 2.57
CA PRO A 238 -6.10 16.67 1.91
C PRO A 238 -6.55 15.27 2.34
N MET A 239 -5.64 14.36 2.69
CA MET A 239 -6.01 13.07 3.28
C MET A 239 -6.69 13.22 4.65
N CYS A 240 -6.22 14.15 5.48
CA CYS A 240 -6.82 14.46 6.78
C CYS A 240 -8.22 15.07 6.63
N ASP A 241 -8.49 15.84 5.57
CA ASP A 241 -9.84 16.31 5.26
C ASP A 241 -10.81 15.17 4.98
N LEU A 242 -10.35 14.16 4.21
CA LEU A 242 -11.17 12.99 3.87
C LEU A 242 -11.39 12.07 5.07
N ASN A 243 -10.31 11.71 5.77
CA ASN A 243 -10.38 10.73 6.85
C ASN A 243 -9.30 10.93 7.92
N LYS A 244 -9.64 11.79 8.87
CA LYS A 244 -8.83 12.11 10.07
C LYS A 244 -8.37 10.89 10.86
N ASN A 245 -9.19 9.84 10.90
CA ASN A 245 -8.98 8.65 11.71
C ASN A 245 -8.37 7.49 10.92
N PHE A 246 -8.08 7.68 9.62
CA PHE A 246 -7.40 6.66 8.84
C PHE A 246 -6.03 6.34 9.45
N PHE A 247 -5.75 5.06 9.63
CA PHE A 247 -4.51 4.57 10.22
C PHE A 247 -3.49 4.26 9.12
N HIS A 248 -2.32 4.90 9.19
CA HIS A 248 -1.23 4.59 8.28
C HIS A 248 -0.73 3.15 8.51
N PRO A 249 -0.75 2.24 7.51
CA PRO A 249 -0.49 0.81 7.73
C PRO A 249 0.90 0.49 8.29
N LEU A 250 1.92 1.29 7.93
CA LEU A 250 3.29 1.14 8.43
C LEU A 250 3.53 1.78 9.81
N SER A 251 3.36 3.10 9.94
CA SER A 251 3.67 3.82 11.19
C SER A 251 2.65 3.60 12.32
N GLN A 252 1.46 3.07 12.01
CA GLN A 252 0.35 2.89 12.95
C GLN A 252 -0.14 4.19 13.60
N ARG A 253 0.06 5.32 12.90
CA ARG A 253 -0.40 6.65 13.34
C ARG A 253 -1.68 7.04 12.60
N THR A 254 -2.53 7.82 13.25
CA THR A 254 -3.70 8.40 12.59
C THR A 254 -3.28 9.54 11.66
N MET A 255 -4.10 9.87 10.65
CA MET A 255 -3.84 11.02 9.78
C MET A 255 -3.73 12.33 10.56
N VAL A 256 -4.53 12.50 11.63
CA VAL A 256 -4.44 13.67 12.52
C VAL A 256 -3.09 13.74 13.22
N ASP A 257 -2.55 12.62 13.70
CA ASP A 257 -1.25 12.62 14.37
C ASP A 257 -0.12 12.95 13.39
N ILE A 258 -0.16 12.39 12.19
CA ILE A 258 0.82 12.67 11.13
C ILE A 258 0.75 14.15 10.73
N PHE A 259 -0.46 14.68 10.50
CA PHE A 259 -0.67 16.08 10.15
C PHE A 259 -0.10 17.03 11.21
N LYS A 260 -0.38 16.78 12.50
CA LYS A 260 0.13 17.61 13.61
C LYS A 260 1.67 17.64 13.66
N SER A 261 2.33 16.50 13.44
CA SER A 261 3.80 16.46 13.44
C SER A 261 4.41 17.22 12.27
N LEU A 262 3.80 17.14 11.08
CA LEU A 262 4.25 17.87 9.90
C LEU A 262 4.03 19.38 10.02
N SER A 263 2.86 19.80 10.47
CA SER A 263 2.50 21.22 10.56
C SER A 263 3.25 21.98 11.67
N GLN A 264 3.91 21.26 12.58
CA GLN A 264 4.81 21.84 13.57
C GLN A 264 6.27 21.87 13.12
N SER A 265 6.60 21.28 11.96
CA SER A 265 7.96 21.23 11.43
C SER A 265 8.26 22.50 10.61
N PRO A 266 9.39 23.18 10.82
CA PRO A 266 9.72 24.47 10.16
C PRO A 266 9.95 24.42 8.64
N GLN A 267 9.73 23.27 7.99
CA GLN A 267 9.89 23.04 6.55
C GLN A 267 8.57 23.13 5.75
N SER A 268 7.46 23.50 6.40
CA SER A 268 6.12 23.45 5.81
C SER A 268 5.61 24.77 5.19
N LEU A 269 6.51 25.68 4.79
CA LEU A 269 6.17 26.93 4.09
C LEU A 269 6.96 27.05 2.78
#